data_AF-A0A6L6V869-F1
#
_entry.id   AF-A0A6L6V869-F1
#
_cell.length_a   1.000
_cell.length_b   1.000
_cell.length_c   1.000
_cell.angle_alpha   90.00
_cell.angle_beta   90.00
_cell.angle_gamma   90.00
#
_symmetry.space_group_name_H-M   'P 1'
#
loop_
_entity.id
_entity.type
_entity.pdbx_description
1 polymer ?
#
loop_
_entity_poly.entity_id
_entity_poly.type
_entity_poly.pdbx_seq_one_letter_code
_entity_poly.pdbx_strand_id
1 'polypeptide(L)'
;MNVHVKTKPPGQAPQPEDIAHFMQILSCIPDVQTACWMGTEFLAQLAPQDLQEATVALSHVHPFFLPDIDNDAAENLKICLGQFAETVLQARLTAHRAKNLNLLVAGTPGSADIVGHALRKTLGLRSANLVTMAYSDYSASLFGANLNSKELDELALQRNGLDGVGYVAEHPVLCTPYAARQMALYGIRPIVTTRNFFISLICTDDGLMQARGLQNSMGEGFFDDGLPACYQDLPLEKRLDLLVDAQAVWYAQFVASWQKCEASGQVKPLWISYEEDILGDPSPLAEKIADFIGSHHADATAIAQALTDEKAANTIIADRSLAYRAKIIPTAIRARAMTIFERYAGDADLKNLIGE
;
A
#
# COMPACT_ATOMS: atom_id res chain seq x y z
N MET A 1 -4.82 -8.27 -21.78
CA MET A 1 -3.67 -7.46 -22.22
C MET A 1 -2.82 -8.35 -23.12
N ASN A 2 -2.75 -8.09 -24.43
CA ASN A 2 -1.85 -8.85 -25.31
C ASN A 2 -0.44 -8.31 -25.11
N VAL A 3 0.30 -8.94 -24.20
CA VAL A 3 1.69 -8.56 -23.91
C VAL A 3 2.57 -9.20 -24.98
N HIS A 4 3.04 -8.39 -25.93
CA HIS A 4 4.10 -8.82 -26.84
C HIS A 4 5.41 -8.89 -26.05
N VAL A 5 5.76 -10.09 -25.61
CA VAL A 5 7.14 -10.42 -25.25
C VAL A 5 7.96 -10.18 -26.51
N LYS A 6 8.91 -9.23 -26.48
CA LYS A 6 9.84 -9.01 -27.59
C LYS A 6 10.60 -10.32 -27.82
N THR A 7 10.25 -11.05 -28.88
CA THR A 7 10.97 -12.25 -29.27
C THR A 7 12.30 -11.82 -29.88
N LYS A 8 13.40 -12.06 -29.17
CA LYS A 8 14.75 -11.87 -29.69
C LYS A 8 15.12 -13.00 -30.65
N PRO A 9 16.07 -12.76 -31.58
CA PRO A 9 16.67 -13.83 -32.36
C PRO A 9 17.32 -14.87 -31.44
N PRO A 10 17.26 -16.17 -31.78
CA PRO A 10 17.88 -17.22 -30.98
C PRO A 10 19.39 -16.97 -30.81
N GLY A 11 19.88 -17.04 -29.57
CA GLY A 11 21.31 -16.94 -29.23
C GLY A 11 21.80 -15.61 -28.66
N GLN A 12 20.94 -14.61 -28.46
CA GLN A 12 21.30 -13.41 -27.70
C GLN A 12 20.96 -13.58 -26.21
N ALA A 13 21.93 -13.34 -25.34
CA ALA A 13 21.70 -13.31 -23.90
C ALA A 13 20.70 -12.20 -23.54
N PRO A 14 19.68 -12.49 -22.71
CA PRO A 14 18.78 -11.48 -22.19
C PRO A 14 19.58 -10.45 -21.40
N GLN A 15 19.26 -9.18 -21.62
CA GLN A 15 19.88 -8.09 -20.91
C GLN A 15 19.15 -7.88 -19.57
N PRO A 16 19.77 -7.23 -18.58
CA PRO A 16 19.11 -6.90 -17.31
C PRO A 16 17.77 -6.17 -17.48
N GLU A 17 17.65 -5.32 -18.52
CA GLU A 17 16.37 -4.67 -18.85
C GLU A 17 15.24 -5.63 -19.25
N ASP A 18 15.56 -6.78 -19.84
CA ASP A 18 14.57 -7.78 -20.23
C ASP A 18 14.01 -8.50 -19.01
N ILE A 19 14.87 -8.82 -18.03
CA ILE A 19 14.47 -9.44 -16.76
C ILE A 19 13.57 -8.48 -15.97
N ALA A 20 13.98 -7.21 -15.84
CA ALA A 20 13.19 -6.21 -15.13
C ALA A 20 11.82 -5.97 -15.78
N HIS A 21 11.75 -5.94 -17.11
CA HIS A 21 10.48 -5.82 -17.83
C HIS A 21 9.59 -7.05 -17.63
N PHE A 22 10.16 -8.25 -17.72
CA PHE A 22 9.40 -9.49 -17.50
C PHE A 22 8.90 -9.61 -16.06
N MET A 23 9.70 -9.19 -15.07
CA MET A 23 9.28 -9.12 -13.67
C MET A 23 8.03 -8.25 -13.47
N GLN A 24 7.96 -7.09 -14.13
CA GLN A 24 6.76 -6.23 -14.08
C GLN A 24 5.54 -6.94 -14.65
N ILE A 25 5.69 -7.60 -15.81
CA ILE A 25 4.61 -8.37 -16.44
C ILE A 25 4.14 -9.49 -15.52
N LEU A 26 5.08 -10.33 -15.05
CA LEU A 26 4.80 -11.50 -14.23
C LEU A 26 4.08 -11.10 -12.94
N SER A 27 4.48 -10.00 -12.30
CA SER A 27 3.84 -9.49 -11.08
C SER A 27 2.37 -9.08 -11.24
N CYS A 28 1.86 -9.02 -12.47
CA CYS A 28 0.48 -8.62 -12.77
C CYS A 28 -0.37 -9.78 -13.33
N ILE A 29 0.11 -11.03 -13.28
CA ILE A 29 -0.64 -12.22 -13.74
C ILE A 29 -1.32 -12.88 -12.54
N PRO A 30 -2.64 -12.75 -12.35
CA PRO A 30 -3.32 -13.33 -11.19
C PRO A 30 -3.44 -14.86 -11.26
N ASP A 31 -3.53 -15.43 -12.47
CA ASP A 31 -3.60 -16.87 -12.65
C ASP A 31 -2.23 -17.53 -12.41
N VAL A 32 -2.11 -18.26 -11.30
CA VAL A 32 -0.85 -18.87 -10.86
C VAL A 32 -0.30 -19.85 -11.89
N GLN A 33 -1.16 -20.62 -12.56
CA GLN A 33 -0.71 -21.59 -13.57
C GLN A 33 -0.08 -20.89 -14.78
N THR A 34 -0.73 -19.83 -15.27
CA THR A 34 -0.20 -18.98 -16.33
C THR A 34 1.10 -18.32 -15.91
N ALA A 35 1.17 -17.77 -14.70
CA ALA A 35 2.39 -17.15 -14.17
C ALA A 35 3.56 -18.14 -14.11
N CYS A 36 3.34 -19.34 -13.57
CA CYS A 36 4.35 -20.40 -13.52
C CYS A 36 4.79 -20.84 -14.93
N TRP A 37 3.85 -21.06 -15.85
CA TRP A 37 4.17 -21.41 -17.24
C TRP A 37 5.02 -20.32 -17.91
N MET A 38 4.59 -19.05 -17.82
CA MET A 38 5.33 -17.92 -18.41
C MET A 38 6.73 -17.81 -17.82
N GLY A 39 6.87 -17.94 -16.49
CA GLY A 39 8.16 -17.88 -15.83
C GLY A 39 9.09 -19.01 -16.24
N THR A 40 8.59 -20.25 -16.34
CA THR A 40 9.38 -21.40 -16.82
C THR A 40 9.84 -21.21 -18.26
N GLU A 41 8.96 -20.75 -19.16
CA GLU A 41 9.31 -20.46 -20.55
C GLU A 41 10.36 -19.33 -20.68
N PHE A 42 10.29 -18.33 -19.80
CA PHE A 42 11.30 -17.28 -19.74
C PHE A 42 12.65 -17.82 -19.25
N LEU A 43 12.65 -18.62 -18.17
CA LEU A 43 13.87 -19.23 -17.63
C LEU A 43 14.55 -20.16 -18.65
N ALA A 44 13.78 -20.92 -19.44
CA ALA A 44 14.31 -21.80 -20.49
C ALA A 44 15.12 -21.08 -21.58
N GLN A 45 14.98 -19.76 -21.71
CA GLN A 45 15.71 -18.93 -22.68
C GLN A 45 17.02 -18.36 -22.12
N LEU A 46 17.28 -18.50 -20.81
CA LEU A 46 18.44 -17.91 -20.15
C LEU A 46 19.66 -18.84 -20.24
N ALA A 47 20.86 -18.25 -20.15
CA ALA A 47 22.07 -19.03 -19.99
C ALA A 47 22.13 -19.66 -18.58
N PRO A 48 22.80 -20.83 -18.40
CA PRO A 48 22.84 -21.51 -17.11
C PRO A 48 23.35 -20.67 -15.94
N GLN A 49 24.28 -19.75 -16.21
CA GLN A 49 24.83 -18.83 -15.21
C GLN A 49 23.81 -17.79 -14.68
N ASP A 50 22.77 -17.48 -15.45
CA ASP A 50 21.78 -16.44 -15.13
C ASP A 50 20.50 -17.05 -14.53
N LEU A 51 20.31 -18.36 -14.65
CA LEU A 51 19.10 -19.07 -14.22
C LEU A 51 18.79 -18.87 -12.74
N GLN A 52 19.80 -18.99 -11.87
CA GLN A 52 19.59 -18.91 -10.43
C GLN A 52 19.13 -17.51 -10.01
N GLU A 53 19.82 -16.47 -10.48
CA GLU A 53 19.49 -15.08 -10.18
C GLU A 53 18.09 -14.71 -10.70
N ALA A 54 17.79 -15.07 -11.95
CA ALA A 54 16.49 -14.82 -12.55
C ALA A 54 15.37 -15.57 -11.80
N THR A 55 15.56 -16.84 -11.46
CA THR A 55 14.57 -17.62 -10.71
C THR A 55 14.22 -16.97 -9.38
N VAL A 56 15.24 -16.53 -8.63
CA VAL A 56 15.05 -15.79 -7.38
C VAL A 56 14.31 -14.48 -7.62
N ALA A 57 14.68 -13.73 -8.66
CA ALA A 57 14.03 -12.47 -9.02
C ALA A 57 12.54 -12.66 -9.39
N LEU A 58 12.19 -13.73 -10.11
CA LEU A 58 10.80 -14.03 -10.47
C LEU A 58 9.97 -14.43 -9.24
N SER A 59 10.52 -15.29 -8.37
CA SER A 59 9.87 -15.65 -7.10
C SER A 59 9.72 -14.45 -6.17
N HIS A 60 10.63 -13.48 -6.27
CA HIS A 60 10.56 -12.23 -5.52
C HIS A 60 9.41 -11.31 -6.00
N VAL A 61 9.02 -11.32 -7.27
CA VAL A 61 7.96 -10.43 -7.77
C VAL A 61 6.58 -11.07 -7.81
N HIS A 62 6.50 -12.39 -7.83
CA HIS A 62 5.25 -13.12 -7.84
C HIS A 62 5.24 -14.16 -6.69
N PRO A 63 4.46 -13.92 -5.62
CA PRO A 63 4.55 -14.71 -4.38
C PRO A 63 4.13 -16.17 -4.55
N PHE A 64 3.43 -16.51 -5.64
CA PHE A 64 3.02 -17.88 -5.96
C PHE A 64 3.84 -18.52 -7.09
N PHE A 65 4.88 -17.84 -7.60
CA PHE A 65 5.73 -18.41 -8.64
C PHE A 65 6.71 -19.42 -8.02
N LEU A 66 6.63 -20.65 -8.52
CA LEU A 66 7.57 -21.71 -8.25
C LEU A 66 7.99 -22.33 -9.59
N PRO A 67 9.29 -22.42 -9.89
CA PRO A 67 9.75 -23.07 -11.12
C PRO A 67 9.44 -24.57 -11.06
N ASP A 68 9.16 -25.15 -12.22
CA ASP A 68 9.06 -26.61 -12.36
C ASP A 68 10.47 -27.21 -12.32
N ILE A 69 10.77 -27.98 -11.28
CA ILE A 69 12.06 -28.65 -11.07
C ILE A 69 11.81 -30.11 -10.74
N ASP A 70 12.72 -30.99 -11.16
CA ASP A 70 12.61 -32.41 -10.82
C ASP A 70 12.85 -32.69 -9.33
N ASN A 71 12.40 -33.86 -8.87
CA ASN A 71 12.47 -34.23 -7.46
C ASN A 71 13.91 -34.33 -6.92
N ASP A 72 14.87 -34.71 -7.76
CA ASP A 72 16.27 -34.86 -7.36
C ASP A 72 16.90 -33.46 -7.13
N ALA A 73 16.60 -32.50 -7.99
CA ALA A 73 16.95 -31.10 -7.83
C ALA A 73 16.27 -30.48 -6.59
N ALA A 74 14.99 -30.79 -6.35
CA ALA A 74 14.26 -30.31 -5.18
C ALA A 74 14.86 -30.80 -3.86
N GLU A 75 15.28 -32.07 -3.76
CA GLU A 75 15.97 -32.59 -2.57
C GLU A 75 17.32 -31.92 -2.33
N ASN A 76 18.03 -31.54 -3.40
CA ASN A 76 19.29 -30.78 -3.30
C ASN A 76 19.08 -29.32 -2.82
N LEU A 77 17.89 -28.75 -3.01
CA LEU A 77 17.53 -27.39 -2.56
C LEU A 77 16.90 -27.35 -1.17
N LYS A 78 16.78 -28.51 -0.52
CA LYS A 78 16.14 -28.63 0.80
C LYS A 78 16.89 -27.82 1.86
N ILE A 79 16.19 -26.83 2.40
CA ILE A 79 16.66 -26.08 3.56
C ILE A 79 16.19 -26.74 4.86
N CYS A 80 17.06 -26.81 5.85
CA CYS A 80 16.66 -27.23 7.20
C CYS A 80 16.18 -26.02 8.02
N LEU A 81 15.42 -26.28 9.10
CA LEU A 81 14.89 -25.20 9.95
C LEU A 81 16.00 -24.30 10.53
N GLY A 82 17.17 -24.87 10.84
CA GLY A 82 18.32 -24.10 11.33
C GLY A 82 18.84 -23.10 10.30
N GLN A 83 19.02 -23.54 9.04
CA GLN A 83 19.44 -22.67 7.93
C GLN A 83 18.41 -21.58 7.62
N PHE A 84 17.12 -21.93 7.68
CA PHE A 84 16.04 -20.95 7.53
C PHE A 84 16.08 -19.89 8.64
N ALA A 85 16.15 -20.32 9.90
CA ALA A 85 16.19 -19.41 11.05
C ALA A 85 17.42 -18.49 11.02
N GLU A 86 18.57 -19.03 10.60
CA GLU A 86 19.80 -18.25 10.40
C GLU A 86 19.62 -17.20 9.29
N THR A 87 19.10 -17.59 8.13
CA THR A 87 18.83 -16.69 7.01
C THR A 87 17.86 -15.56 7.41
N VAL A 88 16.77 -15.89 8.10
CA VAL A 88 15.80 -14.90 8.59
C VAL A 88 16.43 -13.96 9.61
N LEU A 89 17.26 -14.47 10.53
CA LEU A 89 17.99 -13.63 11.48
C LEU A 89 18.95 -12.69 10.77
N GLN A 90 19.72 -13.18 9.80
CA GLN A 90 20.62 -12.36 8.99
C GLN A 90 19.85 -11.28 8.22
N ALA A 91 18.72 -11.63 7.60
CA ALA A 91 17.88 -10.67 6.90
C ALA A 91 17.35 -9.58 7.84
N ARG A 92 16.83 -9.97 9.00
CA ARG A 92 16.37 -9.05 10.05
C ARG A 92 17.49 -8.14 10.55
N LEU A 93 18.68 -8.68 10.80
CA LEU A 93 19.83 -7.91 11.26
C LEU A 93 20.27 -6.89 10.19
N THR A 94 20.32 -7.29 8.93
CA THR A 94 20.67 -6.40 7.81
C THR A 94 19.65 -5.27 7.69
N ALA A 95 18.36 -5.60 7.63
CA ALA A 95 17.28 -4.62 7.52
C ALA A 95 17.25 -3.65 8.73
N HIS A 96 17.43 -4.16 9.95
CA HIS A 96 17.53 -3.33 11.16
C HIS A 96 18.71 -2.35 11.12
N ARG A 97 19.84 -2.75 10.51
CA ARG A 97 21.09 -1.98 10.50
C ARG A 97 21.24 -1.06 9.29
N ALA A 98 20.41 -1.18 8.26
CA ALA A 98 20.55 -0.46 6.99
C ALA A 98 20.52 1.09 7.16
N LYS A 99 19.94 1.62 8.25
CA LYS A 99 19.78 3.07 8.51
C LYS A 99 19.15 3.83 7.32
N ASN A 100 18.34 3.13 6.55
CA ASN A 100 17.64 3.68 5.39
C ASN A 100 16.56 4.69 5.83
N LEU A 101 16.17 5.57 4.92
CA LEU A 101 14.98 6.40 5.09
C LEU A 101 13.75 5.58 4.73
N ASN A 102 13.13 4.97 5.74
CA ASN A 102 11.93 4.16 5.58
C ASN A 102 10.72 4.96 6.06
N LEU A 103 9.80 5.27 5.15
CA LEU A 103 8.59 6.05 5.44
C LEU A 103 7.35 5.18 5.25
N LEU A 104 6.42 5.28 6.19
CA LEU A 104 5.07 4.73 6.08
C LEU A 104 4.09 5.88 6.11
N VAL A 105 3.39 6.13 5.02
CA VAL A 105 2.22 7.02 4.98
C VAL A 105 0.99 6.17 5.26
N ALA A 106 0.60 6.11 6.53
CA ALA A 106 -0.59 5.40 6.97
C ALA A 106 -1.80 6.33 6.89
N GLY A 107 -2.82 5.96 6.14
CA GLY A 107 -3.93 6.87 5.88
C GLY A 107 -5.30 6.23 5.95
N THR A 108 -6.29 7.02 6.35
CA THR A 108 -7.69 6.71 5.99
C THR A 108 -7.86 6.72 4.46
N PRO A 109 -8.77 5.93 3.88
CA PRO A 109 -9.00 5.85 2.44
C PRO A 109 -8.97 7.22 1.73
N GLY A 110 -8.14 7.31 0.68
CA GLY A 110 -8.01 8.51 -0.16
C GLY A 110 -7.31 9.70 0.50
N SER A 111 -6.47 9.48 1.51
CA SER A 111 -5.71 10.55 2.19
C SER A 111 -4.17 10.44 2.10
N ALA A 112 -3.63 9.25 1.81
CA ALA A 112 -2.19 9.00 1.81
C ALA A 112 -1.49 9.36 0.48
N ASP A 113 -2.15 9.07 -0.64
CA ASP A 113 -1.54 8.99 -1.98
C ASP A 113 -0.73 10.23 -2.38
N ILE A 114 -1.26 11.42 -2.14
CA ILE A 114 -0.62 12.69 -2.52
C ILE A 114 0.71 12.87 -1.78
N VAL A 115 0.72 12.57 -0.48
CA VAL A 115 1.90 12.73 0.37
C VAL A 115 2.93 11.66 -0.01
N GLY A 116 2.53 10.41 -0.17
CA GLY A 116 3.45 9.34 -0.54
C GLY A 116 4.04 9.52 -1.94
N HIS A 117 3.23 9.91 -2.92
CA HIS A 117 3.70 10.26 -4.27
C HIS A 117 4.71 11.40 -4.28
N ALA A 118 4.42 12.51 -3.59
CA ALA A 118 5.31 13.65 -3.49
C ALA A 118 6.65 13.26 -2.84
N LEU A 119 6.62 12.43 -1.79
CA LEU A 119 7.83 11.98 -1.10
C LEU A 119 8.67 11.03 -1.94
N ARG A 120 8.05 10.09 -2.67
CA ARG A 120 8.79 9.23 -3.61
C ARG A 120 9.53 10.06 -4.66
N LYS A 121 8.84 11.02 -5.26
CA LYS A 121 9.39 11.90 -6.31
C LYS A 121 10.56 12.74 -5.79
N THR A 122 10.42 13.34 -4.61
CA THR A 122 11.40 14.31 -4.07
C THR A 122 12.59 13.65 -3.39
N LEU A 123 12.39 12.52 -2.74
CA LEU A 123 13.44 11.79 -2.03
C LEU A 123 14.12 10.75 -2.91
N GLY A 124 13.63 10.51 -4.13
CA GLY A 124 14.13 9.45 -5.01
C GLY A 124 13.91 8.05 -4.45
N LEU A 125 12.91 7.89 -3.57
CA LEU A 125 12.60 6.62 -2.92
C LEU A 125 11.59 5.83 -3.74
N ARG A 126 11.73 4.51 -3.73
CA ARG A 126 10.78 3.60 -4.40
C ARG A 126 9.50 3.41 -3.57
N SER A 127 8.46 2.92 -4.23
CA SER A 127 7.29 2.37 -3.55
C SER A 127 7.63 1.04 -2.88
N ALA A 128 6.99 0.76 -1.74
CA ALA A 128 7.06 -0.53 -1.08
C ALA A 128 5.68 -0.99 -0.59
N ASN A 129 5.36 -2.26 -0.83
CA ASN A 129 4.27 -2.94 -0.16
C ASN A 129 4.81 -3.54 1.15
N LEU A 130 4.21 -3.18 2.29
CA LEU A 130 4.63 -3.68 3.61
C LEU A 130 3.63 -4.66 4.23
N VAL A 131 2.51 -4.91 3.56
CA VAL A 131 1.41 -5.75 4.05
C VAL A 131 1.37 -7.12 3.37
N THR A 132 2.13 -7.30 2.28
CA THR A 132 2.28 -8.55 1.54
C THR A 132 3.65 -8.66 0.90
N MET A 133 3.99 -9.87 0.44
CA MET A 133 5.15 -10.14 -0.41
C MET A 133 4.93 -9.81 -1.90
N ALA A 134 3.84 -9.14 -2.26
CA ALA A 134 3.64 -8.72 -3.65
C ALA A 134 4.66 -7.63 -4.04
N TYR A 135 4.98 -7.57 -5.33
CA TYR A 135 5.95 -6.59 -5.86
C TYR A 135 5.51 -5.14 -5.71
N SER A 136 4.20 -4.89 -5.80
CA SER A 136 3.59 -3.57 -5.72
C SER A 136 2.20 -3.66 -5.09
N ASP A 137 1.63 -2.52 -4.71
CA ASP A 137 0.27 -2.46 -4.16
C ASP A 137 -0.76 -2.90 -5.21
N TYR A 138 -0.55 -2.54 -6.47
CA TYR A 138 -1.38 -3.01 -7.59
C TYR A 138 -1.33 -4.54 -7.73
N SER A 139 -0.14 -5.15 -7.67
CA SER A 139 0.01 -6.60 -7.69
C SER A 139 -0.67 -7.26 -6.48
N ALA A 140 -0.55 -6.65 -5.29
CA ALA A 140 -1.21 -7.15 -4.08
C ALA A 140 -2.74 -7.16 -4.25
N SER A 141 -3.31 -6.09 -4.83
CA SER A 141 -4.73 -6.01 -5.16
C SER A 141 -5.16 -7.10 -6.14
N LEU A 142 -4.40 -7.32 -7.22
CA LEU A 142 -4.69 -8.39 -8.19
C LEU A 142 -4.69 -9.79 -7.57
N PHE A 143 -3.91 -10.01 -6.51
CA PHE A 143 -3.90 -11.27 -5.75
C PHE A 143 -4.97 -11.33 -4.64
N GLY A 144 -5.89 -10.36 -4.58
CA GLY A 144 -6.98 -10.33 -3.60
C GLY A 144 -6.53 -9.97 -2.18
N ALA A 145 -5.37 -9.34 -2.01
CA ALA A 145 -4.84 -9.00 -0.69
C ALA A 145 -5.50 -7.78 -0.03
N ASN A 146 -6.41 -7.09 -0.73
CA ASN A 146 -7.03 -5.86 -0.25
C ASN A 146 -7.75 -6.05 1.09
N LEU A 147 -8.41 -7.19 1.29
CA LEU A 147 -9.10 -7.52 2.55
C LEU A 147 -8.16 -7.81 3.72
N ASN A 148 -6.88 -8.09 3.46
CA ASN A 148 -5.88 -8.46 4.46
C ASN A 148 -4.98 -7.27 4.89
N SER A 149 -5.13 -6.10 4.28
CA SER A 149 -4.15 -4.99 4.31
C SER A 149 -4.04 -4.17 5.61
N LYS A 150 -4.36 -4.74 6.77
CA LYS A 150 -4.45 -4.00 8.05
C LYS A 150 -3.25 -4.16 8.97
N GLU A 151 -2.37 -5.11 8.70
CA GLU A 151 -1.18 -5.41 9.50
C GLU A 151 0.08 -5.47 8.63
N LEU A 152 1.23 -5.22 9.24
CA LEU A 152 2.52 -5.32 8.56
C LEU A 152 2.97 -6.78 8.45
N ASP A 153 3.47 -7.15 7.28
CA ASP A 153 4.04 -8.47 7.02
C ASP A 153 5.56 -8.47 7.28
N GLU A 154 6.00 -9.39 8.14
CA GLU A 154 7.40 -9.46 8.57
C GLU A 154 8.36 -9.78 7.41
N LEU A 155 7.95 -10.60 6.44
CA LEU A 155 8.79 -10.91 5.28
C LEU A 155 8.86 -9.70 4.33
N ALA A 156 7.76 -8.98 4.15
CA ALA A 156 7.72 -7.76 3.36
C ALA A 156 8.64 -6.68 3.98
N LEU A 157 8.62 -6.52 5.30
CA LEU A 157 9.50 -5.61 6.02
C LEU A 157 10.98 -5.97 5.82
N GLN A 158 11.34 -7.24 6.00
CA GLN A 158 12.71 -7.72 5.80
C GLN A 158 13.14 -7.48 4.35
N ARG A 159 12.34 -7.94 3.39
CA ARG A 159 12.57 -7.77 1.96
C ARG A 159 12.88 -6.32 1.60
N ASN A 160 12.02 -5.40 2.03
CA ASN A 160 12.19 -3.99 1.69
C ASN A 160 13.37 -3.35 2.42
N GLY A 161 13.78 -3.88 3.57
CA GLY A 161 14.96 -3.40 4.30
C GLY A 161 16.31 -3.89 3.74
N LEU A 162 16.31 -4.90 2.84
CA LEU A 162 17.54 -5.45 2.26
C LEU A 162 18.12 -4.63 1.10
N ASP A 163 17.39 -3.64 0.58
CA ASP A 163 17.81 -2.88 -0.60
C ASP A 163 18.89 -1.81 -0.33
N GLY A 164 19.09 -1.41 0.93
CA GLY A 164 20.04 -0.37 1.33
C GLY A 164 19.71 1.05 0.84
N VAL A 165 18.51 1.30 0.31
CA VAL A 165 18.10 2.60 -0.25
C VAL A 165 16.99 3.23 0.61
N GLY A 166 16.02 2.42 1.06
CA GLY A 166 14.81 2.89 1.72
C GLY A 166 13.63 3.03 0.77
N TYR A 167 12.49 3.47 1.32
CA TYR A 167 11.22 3.43 0.61
C TYR A 167 10.18 4.38 1.20
N VAL A 168 9.13 4.60 0.42
CA VAL A 168 7.85 5.13 0.90
C VAL A 168 6.79 4.06 0.66
N ALA A 169 6.03 3.75 1.70
CA ALA A 169 4.94 2.80 1.67
C ALA A 169 3.62 3.49 2.04
N GLU A 170 2.53 3.14 1.37
CA GLU A 170 1.23 3.81 1.51
C GLU A 170 0.19 2.74 1.87
N HIS A 171 -0.18 2.62 3.16
CA HIS A 171 -1.04 1.51 3.61
C HIS A 171 -2.06 1.95 4.67
N PRO A 172 -3.30 1.45 4.61
CA PRO A 172 -4.31 1.66 5.66
C PRO A 172 -4.09 0.72 6.86
N VAL A 173 -2.90 0.75 7.46
CA VAL A 173 -2.55 -0.11 8.61
C VAL A 173 -2.99 0.46 9.95
N LEU A 174 -3.42 -0.41 10.85
CA LEU A 174 -3.67 -0.07 12.25
C LEU A 174 -2.35 -0.05 13.03
N CYS A 175 -2.25 0.82 14.04
CA CYS A 175 -1.09 0.83 14.92
C CYS A 175 -1.35 -0.01 16.17
N THR A 176 -0.96 -1.27 16.12
CA THR A 176 -0.90 -2.12 17.32
C THR A 176 0.47 -2.01 18.00
N PRO A 177 0.61 -2.41 19.28
CA PRO A 177 1.92 -2.53 19.92
C PRO A 177 2.90 -3.43 19.16
N TYR A 178 2.39 -4.41 18.43
CA TYR A 178 3.20 -5.27 17.57
C TYR A 178 3.73 -4.50 16.34
N ALA A 179 2.85 -3.81 15.62
CA ALA A 179 3.23 -2.98 14.47
C ALA A 179 4.18 -1.84 14.87
N ALA A 180 3.95 -1.19 16.02
CA ALA A 180 4.84 -0.15 16.54
C ALA A 180 6.27 -0.67 16.79
N ARG A 181 6.40 -1.88 17.35
CA ARG A 181 7.71 -2.53 17.56
C ARG A 181 8.37 -2.94 16.25
N GLN A 182 7.61 -3.41 15.27
CA GLN A 182 8.14 -3.67 13.92
C GLN A 182 8.65 -2.39 13.28
N MET A 183 7.88 -1.30 13.32
CA MET A 183 8.33 0.00 12.82
C MET A 183 9.61 0.48 13.50
N ALA A 184 9.69 0.37 14.84
CA ALA A 184 10.89 0.71 15.59
C ALA A 184 12.09 -0.17 15.22
N LEU A 185 11.88 -1.49 15.05
CA LEU A 185 12.92 -2.44 14.67
C LEU A 185 13.49 -2.11 13.28
N TYR A 186 12.64 -1.77 12.32
CA TYR A 186 13.04 -1.51 10.93
C TYR A 186 13.26 -0.02 10.61
N GLY A 187 13.26 0.85 11.62
CA GLY A 187 13.51 2.28 11.46
C GLY A 187 12.46 3.01 10.61
N ILE A 188 11.23 2.51 10.58
CA ILE A 188 10.11 3.08 9.83
C ILE A 188 9.58 4.31 10.56
N ARG A 189 9.47 5.42 9.83
CA ARG A 189 8.93 6.69 10.34
C ARG A 189 7.51 6.86 9.83
N PRO A 190 6.50 6.81 10.72
CA PRO A 190 5.12 6.86 10.29
C PRO A 190 4.63 8.31 10.13
N ILE A 191 4.01 8.57 8.99
CA ILE A 191 3.23 9.77 8.69
C ILE A 191 1.77 9.31 8.64
N VAL A 192 0.91 9.87 9.49
CA VAL A 192 -0.49 9.46 9.62
C VAL A 192 -1.40 10.52 9.00
N THR A 193 -2.10 10.17 7.93
CA THR A 193 -3.04 11.05 7.25
C THR A 193 -4.47 10.72 7.65
N THR A 194 -5.26 11.74 7.97
CA THR A 194 -6.70 11.61 8.28
C THR A 194 -7.52 12.47 7.35
N ARG A 195 -8.72 12.01 7.01
CA ARG A 195 -9.67 12.72 6.14
C ARG A 195 -11.08 12.62 6.72
N ASN A 196 -11.88 13.65 6.47
CA ASN A 196 -13.29 13.65 6.85
C ASN A 196 -14.02 12.42 6.28
N PHE A 197 -14.61 11.63 7.17
CA PHE A 197 -15.26 10.36 6.86
C PHE A 197 -16.39 10.53 5.83
N PHE A 198 -17.19 11.58 5.94
CA PHE A 198 -18.32 11.81 5.02
C PHE A 198 -17.86 12.18 3.61
N ILE A 199 -16.74 12.89 3.48
CA ILE A 199 -16.12 13.13 2.18
C ILE A 199 -15.55 11.81 1.64
N SER A 200 -14.83 11.06 2.47
CA SER A 200 -14.28 9.76 2.08
C SER A 200 -15.35 8.76 1.66
N LEU A 201 -16.52 8.73 2.28
CA LEU A 201 -17.64 7.87 1.87
C LEU A 201 -18.04 8.11 0.41
N ILE A 202 -18.13 9.37 -0.01
CA ILE A 202 -18.47 9.72 -1.40
C ILE A 202 -17.33 9.33 -2.33
N CYS A 203 -16.08 9.64 -1.96
CA CYS A 203 -14.91 9.28 -2.77
C CYS A 203 -14.77 7.76 -2.93
N THR A 204 -15.04 7.00 -1.87
CA THR A 204 -15.02 5.55 -1.93
C THR A 204 -16.17 5.01 -2.78
N ASP A 205 -17.41 5.52 -2.64
CA ASP A 205 -18.50 5.12 -3.53
C ASP A 205 -18.16 5.37 -5.01
N ASP A 206 -17.67 6.56 -5.35
CA ASP A 206 -17.30 6.92 -6.73
C ASP A 206 -16.19 6.01 -7.27
N GLY A 207 -15.15 5.77 -6.47
CA GLY A 207 -14.04 4.89 -6.84
C GLY A 207 -14.47 3.45 -7.06
N LEU A 208 -15.35 2.93 -6.19
CA LEU A 208 -15.90 1.58 -6.31
C LEU A 208 -16.81 1.44 -7.53
N MET A 209 -17.66 2.43 -7.79
CA MET A 209 -18.52 2.46 -8.97
C MET A 209 -17.69 2.49 -10.26
N GLN A 210 -16.60 3.25 -10.28
CA GLN A 210 -15.67 3.28 -11.41
C GLN A 210 -14.96 1.94 -11.60
N ALA A 211 -14.40 1.38 -10.52
CA ALA A 211 -13.65 0.13 -10.58
C ALA A 211 -14.53 -1.05 -11.01
N ARG A 212 -15.72 -1.19 -10.40
CA ARG A 212 -16.68 -2.26 -10.73
C ARG A 212 -17.30 -2.08 -12.12
N GLY A 213 -17.45 -0.84 -12.60
CA GLY A 213 -17.87 -0.56 -13.97
C GLY A 213 -16.89 -1.03 -15.06
N LEU A 214 -15.61 -1.26 -14.70
CA LEU A 214 -14.59 -1.81 -15.59
C LEU A 214 -14.48 -3.35 -15.51
N GLN A 215 -15.04 -3.97 -14.47
CA GLN A 215 -14.95 -5.41 -14.22
C GLN A 215 -16.13 -6.15 -14.87
N ASN A 216 -15.84 -6.92 -15.94
CA ASN A 216 -16.82 -7.82 -16.54
C ASN A 216 -16.86 -9.14 -15.75
N SER A 217 -17.70 -9.16 -14.71
CA SER A 217 -18.43 -10.33 -14.22
C SER A 217 -17.67 -11.67 -14.06
N MET A 218 -17.07 -11.92 -12.89
CA MET A 218 -16.87 -13.27 -12.28
C MET A 218 -16.70 -13.24 -10.73
N GLY A 219 -17.38 -12.34 -10.01
CA GLY A 219 -17.43 -12.38 -8.54
C GLY A 219 -16.11 -12.05 -7.80
N GLU A 220 -15.00 -11.86 -8.52
CA GLU A 220 -13.68 -11.50 -7.96
C GLU A 220 -13.69 -10.12 -7.29
N GLY A 221 -14.56 -9.19 -7.71
CA GLY A 221 -14.66 -7.85 -7.12
C GLY A 221 -15.02 -7.84 -5.63
N PHE A 222 -15.53 -8.93 -5.06
CA PHE A 222 -15.69 -9.06 -3.61
C PHE A 222 -14.35 -8.97 -2.88
N PHE A 223 -13.28 -9.54 -3.44
CA PHE A 223 -11.96 -9.52 -2.81
C PHE A 223 -11.26 -8.16 -2.93
N ASP A 224 -11.79 -7.26 -3.75
CA ASP A 224 -11.28 -5.89 -3.87
C ASP A 224 -11.77 -4.98 -2.75
N ASP A 225 -13.03 -5.11 -2.34
CA ASP A 225 -13.68 -4.14 -1.44
C ASP A 225 -14.50 -4.77 -0.29
N GLY A 226 -14.76 -6.08 -0.33
CA GLY A 226 -15.52 -6.81 0.69
C GLY A 226 -17.04 -6.60 0.61
N LEU A 227 -17.54 -6.01 -0.47
CA LEU A 227 -18.94 -5.62 -0.62
C LEU A 227 -19.73 -6.59 -1.51
N PRO A 228 -21.06 -6.71 -1.32
CA PRO A 228 -21.90 -7.60 -2.10
C PRO A 228 -21.73 -7.41 -3.61
N ALA A 229 -21.86 -8.49 -4.39
CA ALA A 229 -21.74 -8.44 -5.85
C ALA A 229 -22.69 -7.42 -6.50
N CYS A 230 -23.89 -7.25 -5.94
CA CYS A 230 -24.90 -6.31 -6.40
C CYS A 230 -24.69 -4.85 -5.95
N TYR A 231 -23.56 -4.52 -5.31
CA TYR A 231 -23.31 -3.17 -4.77
C TYR A 231 -23.62 -2.05 -5.78
N GLN A 232 -23.17 -2.21 -7.03
CA GLN A 232 -23.37 -1.24 -8.11
C GLN A 232 -24.84 -1.02 -8.51
N ASP A 233 -25.69 -2.02 -8.28
CA ASP A 233 -27.12 -1.99 -8.61
C ASP A 233 -27.97 -1.35 -7.50
N LEU A 234 -27.38 -1.16 -6.31
CA LEU A 234 -28.08 -0.57 -5.18
C LEU A 234 -28.24 0.95 -5.38
N PRO A 235 -29.36 1.54 -4.93
CA PRO A 235 -29.49 2.99 -4.82
C PRO A 235 -28.39 3.59 -3.94
N LEU A 236 -27.98 4.84 -4.24
CA LEU A 236 -26.90 5.55 -3.52
C LEU A 236 -27.06 5.45 -1.99
N GLU A 237 -28.25 5.71 -1.46
CA GLU A 237 -28.49 5.65 -0.01
C GLU A 237 -28.16 4.28 0.59
N LYS A 238 -28.50 3.19 -0.09
CA LYS A 238 -28.19 1.82 0.35
C LYS A 238 -26.71 1.48 0.22
N ARG A 239 -26.03 2.01 -0.80
CA ARG A 239 -24.57 1.89 -0.92
C ARG A 239 -23.85 2.60 0.22
N LEU A 240 -24.23 3.85 0.50
CA LEU A 240 -23.68 4.61 1.63
C LEU A 240 -23.96 3.94 2.97
N ASP A 241 -25.13 3.35 3.16
CA ASP A 241 -25.47 2.58 4.36
C ASP A 241 -24.53 1.38 4.57
N LEU A 242 -24.27 0.61 3.51
CA LEU A 242 -23.30 -0.49 3.53
C LEU A 242 -21.87 -0.01 3.81
N LEU A 243 -21.44 1.10 3.19
CA LEU A 243 -20.12 1.67 3.44
C LEU A 243 -19.95 2.13 4.88
N VAL A 244 -20.99 2.72 5.50
CA VAL A 244 -20.96 3.07 6.92
C VAL A 244 -20.72 1.84 7.78
N ASP A 245 -21.45 0.74 7.53
CA ASP A 245 -21.28 -0.51 8.26
C ASP A 245 -19.88 -1.12 8.09
N ALA A 246 -19.36 -1.09 6.87
CA ALA A 246 -18.06 -1.66 6.56
C ALA A 246 -16.89 -0.82 7.14
N GLN A 247 -17.03 0.52 7.16
CA GLN A 247 -15.87 1.40 7.34
C GLN A 247 -15.88 2.23 8.63
N ALA A 248 -17.04 2.64 9.17
CA ALA A 248 -17.05 3.59 10.28
C ALA A 248 -16.32 3.05 11.52
N VAL A 249 -16.52 1.77 11.85
CA VAL A 249 -15.78 1.12 12.95
C VAL A 249 -14.28 1.10 12.69
N TRP A 250 -13.88 0.78 11.46
CA TRP A 250 -12.47 0.72 11.10
C TRP A 250 -11.81 2.11 11.14
N TYR A 251 -12.47 3.17 10.69
CA TYR A 251 -11.98 4.55 10.79
C TYR A 251 -11.74 4.97 12.24
N ALA A 252 -12.69 4.67 13.13
CA ALA A 252 -12.53 4.93 14.56
C ALA A 252 -11.35 4.15 15.15
N GLN A 253 -11.24 2.86 14.81
CA GLN A 253 -10.14 2.00 15.25
C GLN A 253 -8.78 2.46 14.72
N PHE A 254 -8.72 2.94 13.47
CA PHE A 254 -7.51 3.50 12.86
C PHE A 254 -6.99 4.65 13.71
N VAL A 255 -7.79 5.70 13.88
CA VAL A 255 -7.38 6.88 14.67
C VAL A 255 -7.05 6.51 16.11
N ALA A 256 -7.92 5.71 16.76
CA ALA A 256 -7.71 5.30 18.15
C ALA A 256 -6.44 4.47 18.34
N SER A 257 -6.13 3.55 17.42
CA SER A 257 -4.93 2.71 17.51
C SER A 257 -3.65 3.53 17.45
N TRP A 258 -3.57 4.49 16.53
CA TRP A 258 -2.44 5.40 16.39
C TRP A 258 -2.28 6.32 17.59
N GLN A 259 -3.37 6.99 18.03
CA GLN A 259 -3.34 7.88 19.19
C GLN A 259 -2.97 7.14 20.49
N LYS A 260 -3.46 5.91 20.69
CA LYS A 260 -3.11 5.10 21.88
C LYS A 260 -1.64 4.66 21.87
N CYS A 261 -1.12 4.25 20.73
CA CYS A 261 0.30 3.89 20.60
C CYS A 261 1.21 5.12 20.78
N GLU A 262 0.81 6.29 20.30
CA GLU A 262 1.50 7.56 20.52
C GLU A 262 1.46 7.98 22.00
N ALA A 263 0.29 7.98 22.63
CA ALA A 263 0.11 8.36 24.04
C ALA A 263 0.89 7.43 24.99
N SER A 264 1.08 6.17 24.61
CA SER A 264 1.92 5.21 25.34
C SER A 264 3.41 5.25 24.98
N GLY A 265 3.82 6.18 24.11
CA GLY A 265 5.22 6.39 23.72
C GLY A 265 5.82 5.28 22.83
N GLN A 266 4.99 4.42 22.25
CA GLN A 266 5.44 3.31 21.40
C GLN A 266 5.81 3.76 19.98
N VAL A 267 5.23 4.88 19.55
CA VAL A 267 5.45 5.48 18.23
C VAL A 267 5.35 7.00 18.34
N LYS A 268 5.97 7.72 17.38
CA LYS A 268 5.89 9.18 17.26
C LYS A 268 5.52 9.52 15.82
N PRO A 269 4.24 9.46 15.46
CA PRO A 269 3.80 9.71 14.10
C PRO A 269 3.81 11.21 13.78
N LEU A 270 3.94 11.54 12.50
CA LEU A 270 3.57 12.86 12.01
C LEU A 270 2.09 12.86 11.60
N TRP A 271 1.24 13.55 12.36
CA TRP A 271 -0.17 13.71 11.99
C TRP A 271 -0.37 14.76 10.90
N ILE A 272 -1.08 14.39 9.84
CA ILE A 272 -1.46 15.26 8.72
C ILE A 272 -2.98 15.23 8.55
N SER A 273 -3.59 16.41 8.55
CA SER A 273 -5.02 16.59 8.24
C SER A 273 -5.20 16.80 6.74
N TYR A 274 -6.07 16.02 6.09
CA TYR A 274 -6.32 16.20 4.67
C TYR A 274 -6.94 17.57 4.41
N GLU A 275 -7.92 17.97 5.21
CA GLU A 275 -8.66 19.22 5.03
C GLU A 275 -7.81 20.47 5.34
N GLU A 276 -6.92 20.41 6.32
CA GLU A 276 -6.13 21.57 6.73
C GLU A 276 -4.76 21.61 6.05
N ASP A 277 -4.03 20.50 6.07
CA ASP A 277 -2.65 20.45 5.56
C ASP A 277 -2.63 20.15 4.05
N ILE A 278 -3.37 19.12 3.59
CA ILE A 278 -3.32 18.67 2.18
C ILE A 278 -4.13 19.58 1.26
N LEU A 279 -5.28 20.12 1.68
CA LEU A 279 -6.02 21.09 0.88
C LEU A 279 -5.51 22.53 1.05
N GLY A 280 -4.77 22.80 2.14
CA GLY A 280 -4.19 24.11 2.43
C GLY A 280 -2.94 24.46 1.62
N ASP A 281 -2.18 25.42 2.14
CA ASP A 281 -0.89 25.82 1.57
C ASP A 281 0.13 24.66 1.63
N PRO A 282 0.75 24.25 0.51
CA PRO A 282 1.80 23.24 0.50
C PRO A 282 3.03 23.57 1.35
N SER A 283 3.37 24.85 1.54
CA SER A 283 4.62 25.26 2.20
C SER A 283 4.69 24.84 3.68
N PRO A 284 3.71 25.17 4.55
CA PRO A 284 3.71 24.71 5.95
C PRO A 284 3.74 23.19 6.11
N LEU A 285 3.02 22.46 5.24
CA LEU A 285 3.02 20.99 5.25
C LEU A 285 4.42 20.45 4.88
N ALA A 286 5.07 21.04 3.89
CA ALA A 286 6.39 20.62 3.46
C ALA A 286 7.46 20.85 4.53
N GLU A 287 7.42 21.99 5.23
CA GLU A 287 8.29 22.26 6.39
C GLU A 287 8.09 21.22 7.49
N LYS A 288 6.82 20.97 7.85
CA LYS A 288 6.42 19.97 8.85
C LYS A 288 6.92 18.57 8.50
N ILE A 289 6.84 18.16 7.22
CA ILE A 289 7.38 16.88 6.76
C ILE A 289 8.91 16.86 6.76
N ALA A 290 9.56 17.92 6.28
CA ALA A 290 11.02 18.01 6.24
C ALA A 290 11.64 17.97 7.65
N ASP A 291 11.01 18.63 8.62
CA ASP A 291 11.43 18.59 10.02
C ASP A 291 11.28 17.18 10.63
N PHE A 292 10.17 16.50 10.33
CA PHE A 292 9.93 15.13 10.78
C PHE A 292 10.93 14.13 10.19
N ILE A 293 11.24 14.26 8.91
CA ILE A 293 12.23 13.44 8.20
C ILE A 293 13.67 13.85 8.59
N GLY A 294 13.86 15.07 9.05
CA GLY A 294 15.16 15.67 9.27
C GLY A 294 15.66 16.40 8.01
N SER A 295 15.96 17.68 8.18
CA SER A 295 16.33 18.63 7.12
C SER A 295 17.58 18.28 6.29
N HIS A 296 18.37 17.30 6.72
CA HIS A 296 19.50 16.77 5.95
C HIS A 296 19.09 15.72 4.90
N HIS A 297 17.88 15.19 5.01
CA HIS A 297 17.33 14.19 4.09
C HIS A 297 16.26 14.77 3.17
N ALA A 298 15.63 15.89 3.53
CA ALA A 298 14.45 16.42 2.87
C ALA A 298 14.57 17.94 2.65
N ASP A 299 14.34 18.38 1.41
CA ASP A 299 14.22 19.78 1.04
C ASP A 299 12.73 20.18 1.05
N ALA A 300 12.34 21.04 2.00
CA ALA A 300 10.98 21.54 2.14
C ALA A 300 10.50 22.26 0.86
N THR A 301 11.37 22.95 0.14
CA THR A 301 11.00 23.64 -1.11
C THR A 301 10.64 22.63 -2.20
N ALA A 302 11.45 21.58 -2.35
CA ALA A 302 11.19 20.50 -3.31
C ALA A 302 9.90 19.74 -2.96
N ILE A 303 9.66 19.47 -1.66
CA ILE A 303 8.42 18.84 -1.17
C ILE A 303 7.21 19.72 -1.46
N ALA A 304 7.27 21.02 -1.18
CA ALA A 304 6.17 21.96 -1.45
C ALA A 304 5.82 22.00 -2.94
N GLN A 305 6.83 22.02 -3.82
CA GLN A 305 6.60 21.97 -5.27
C GLN A 305 5.97 20.65 -5.70
N ALA A 306 6.47 19.51 -5.22
CA ALA A 306 5.89 18.21 -5.57
C ALA A 306 4.46 18.06 -5.07
N LEU A 307 4.15 18.52 -3.84
CA LEU A 307 2.78 18.57 -3.33
C LEU A 307 1.88 19.44 -4.21
N THR A 308 2.39 20.57 -4.71
CA THR A 308 1.65 21.44 -5.64
C THR A 308 1.34 20.72 -6.96
N ASP A 309 2.34 20.04 -7.54
CA ASP A 309 2.19 19.27 -8.77
C ASP A 309 1.15 18.14 -8.60
N GLU A 310 1.26 17.36 -7.51
CA GLU A 310 0.33 16.27 -7.20
C GLU A 310 -1.09 16.79 -6.97
N LYS A 311 -1.26 17.91 -6.25
CA LYS A 311 -2.58 18.55 -6.07
C LYS A 311 -3.18 18.97 -7.42
N ALA A 312 -2.38 19.52 -8.32
CA ALA A 312 -2.84 19.96 -9.64
C ALA A 312 -3.21 18.79 -10.57
N ALA A 313 -2.52 17.65 -10.45
CA ALA A 313 -2.79 16.44 -11.23
C ALA A 313 -3.99 15.63 -10.68
N ASN A 314 -4.34 15.81 -9.41
CA ASN A 314 -5.35 15.00 -8.74
C ASN A 314 -6.79 15.49 -9.05
N THR A 315 -7.52 14.69 -9.82
CA THR A 315 -8.90 14.98 -10.23
C THR A 315 -9.89 14.99 -9.07
N ILE A 316 -9.63 14.23 -8.00
CA ILE A 316 -10.48 14.19 -6.80
C ILE A 316 -10.36 15.51 -6.03
N ILE A 317 -9.14 16.05 -5.88
CA ILE A 317 -8.95 17.38 -5.25
C ILE A 317 -9.60 18.48 -6.09
N ALA A 318 -9.51 18.39 -7.40
CA ALA A 318 -10.13 19.35 -8.31
C ALA A 318 -11.67 19.31 -8.24
N ASP A 319 -12.28 18.22 -7.75
CA ASP A 319 -13.73 18.08 -7.62
C ASP A 319 -14.30 18.89 -6.44
N ARG A 320 -14.63 20.15 -6.72
CA ARG A 320 -15.31 21.06 -5.80
C ARG A 320 -16.71 20.57 -5.38
N SER A 321 -17.29 19.60 -6.08
CA SER A 321 -18.61 19.06 -5.74
C SER A 321 -18.57 18.12 -4.53
N LEU A 322 -17.42 17.53 -4.19
CA LEU A 322 -17.31 16.54 -3.11
C LEU A 322 -17.78 17.09 -1.77
N ALA A 323 -17.34 18.29 -1.39
CA ALA A 323 -17.75 18.93 -0.15
C ALA A 323 -19.27 19.19 -0.12
N TYR A 324 -19.88 19.52 -1.26
CA TYR A 324 -21.33 19.68 -1.38
C TYR A 324 -22.06 18.34 -1.30
N ARG A 325 -21.58 17.32 -2.01
CA ARG A 325 -22.14 15.96 -2.01
C ARG A 325 -22.08 15.33 -0.62
N ALA A 326 -20.99 15.55 0.10
CA ALA A 326 -20.89 15.13 1.50
C ALA A 326 -21.97 15.80 2.36
N LYS A 327 -22.21 17.12 2.21
CA LYS A 327 -23.24 17.84 2.99
C LYS A 327 -24.66 17.32 2.77
N ILE A 328 -24.98 16.80 1.58
CA ILE A 328 -26.31 16.28 1.25
C ILE A 328 -26.49 14.78 1.55
N ILE A 329 -25.50 14.11 2.18
CA ILE A 329 -25.69 12.74 2.68
C ILE A 329 -26.91 12.69 3.61
N PRO A 330 -27.82 11.70 3.45
CA PRO A 330 -29.03 11.62 4.26
C PRO A 330 -28.76 11.65 5.76
N THR A 331 -29.59 12.38 6.51
CA THR A 331 -29.43 12.57 7.96
C THR A 331 -29.37 11.24 8.72
N ALA A 332 -30.12 10.23 8.29
CA ALA A 332 -30.11 8.90 8.92
C ALA A 332 -28.74 8.22 8.80
N ILE A 333 -28.08 8.31 7.63
CA ILE A 333 -26.75 7.75 7.38
C ILE A 333 -25.70 8.48 8.23
N ARG A 334 -25.80 9.82 8.30
CA ARG A 334 -24.93 10.64 9.16
C ARG A 334 -25.09 10.25 10.63
N ALA A 335 -26.32 10.21 11.13
CA ALA A 335 -26.62 9.86 12.52
C ALA A 335 -26.10 8.47 12.88
N ARG A 336 -26.20 7.50 11.97
CA ARG A 336 -25.65 6.15 12.16
C ARG A 336 -24.13 6.16 12.32
N ALA A 337 -23.40 6.85 11.43
CA ALA A 337 -21.94 6.98 11.54
C ALA A 337 -21.54 7.68 12.84
N MET A 338 -22.21 8.78 13.19
CA MET A 338 -21.97 9.49 14.46
C MET A 338 -22.21 8.60 15.68
N THR A 339 -23.28 7.81 15.69
CA THR A 339 -23.57 6.86 16.78
C THR A 339 -22.45 5.83 16.95
N ILE A 340 -21.79 5.43 15.85
CA ILE A 340 -20.63 4.55 15.92
C ILE A 340 -19.44 5.30 16.52
N PHE A 341 -19.11 6.50 16.03
CA PHE A 341 -17.99 7.30 16.53
C PHE A 341 -18.13 7.69 18.00
N GLU A 342 -19.33 8.01 18.46
CA GLU A 342 -19.63 8.30 19.88
C GLU A 342 -19.22 7.15 20.81
N ARG A 343 -19.31 5.90 20.36
CA ARG A 343 -18.87 4.73 21.16
C ARG A 343 -17.37 4.68 21.38
N TYR A 344 -16.60 5.36 20.52
CA TYR A 344 -15.14 5.45 20.57
C TYR A 344 -14.65 6.82 21.09
N ALA A 345 -15.54 7.76 21.38
CA ALA A 345 -15.16 9.12 21.82
C ALA A 345 -14.39 9.14 23.15
N GLY A 346 -14.54 8.10 23.98
CA GLY A 346 -13.73 7.94 25.20
C GLY A 346 -12.33 7.37 24.95
N ASP A 347 -12.07 6.82 23.76
CA ASP A 347 -10.82 6.14 23.42
C ASP A 347 -9.89 6.98 22.54
N ALA A 348 -10.42 7.99 21.84
CA ALA A 348 -9.69 8.77 20.84
C ALA A 348 -10.37 10.12 20.54
N ASP A 349 -9.58 11.12 20.12
CA ASP A 349 -10.10 12.33 19.50
C ASP A 349 -10.40 12.05 18.01
N LEU A 350 -11.69 12.04 17.67
CA LEU A 350 -12.20 11.72 16.34
C LEU A 350 -12.67 12.95 15.54
N LYS A 351 -12.41 14.18 16.01
CA LYS A 351 -12.90 15.42 15.38
C LYS A 351 -12.53 15.53 13.89
N ASN A 352 -11.30 15.14 13.54
CA ASN A 352 -10.82 15.14 12.16
C ASN A 352 -11.67 14.24 11.23
N LEU A 353 -12.33 13.21 11.76
CA LEU A 353 -13.20 12.34 10.96
C LEU A 353 -14.57 12.96 10.70
N ILE A 354 -15.05 13.83 11.58
CA ILE A 354 -16.41 14.37 11.53
C ILE A 354 -16.46 15.80 10.97
N GLY A 355 -15.30 16.48 10.92
CA GLY A 355 -15.16 17.83 10.36
C GLY A 355 -15.57 18.93 11.35
N GLU A 356 -15.24 18.72 12.63
CA GLU A 356 -15.44 19.66 13.73
C GLU A 356 -14.14 20.33 14.18
#